data_AF-A0A7C5WUX8-F1
#
_entry.id   AF-A0A7C5WUX8-F1
#
_cell.length_a   1.000
_cell.length_b   1.000
_cell.length_c   1.000
_cell.angle_alpha   90.00
_cell.angle_beta   90.00
_cell.angle_gamma   90.00
#
_symmetry.space_group_name_H-M   'P 1'
#
loop_
_entity.id
_entity.type
_entity.pdbx_description
1 polymer ?
#
loop_
_entity_poly.entity_id
_entity_poly.type
_entity_poly.pdbx_seq_one_letter_code
_entity_poly.pdbx_strand_id
1 'polypeptide(L)' 'ALNVTVSMGLANFREYNSIQETLMSADNRMYKAKQAGRNRIVWD' A
#
# COMPACT_ATOMS: atom_id res chain seq x y z
N ALA A 1 3.03 -12.97 24.71
CA ALA A 1 2.46 -13.04 23.35
C ALA A 1 3.13 -11.98 22.49
N LEU A 2 3.40 -12.26 21.21
CA LEU A 2 4.00 -11.31 20.27
C LEU A 2 2.89 -10.52 19.57
N ASN A 3 2.92 -9.19 19.68
CA ASN A 3 2.00 -8.31 18.97
C ASN A 3 2.68 -7.74 17.72
N VAL A 4 2.03 -7.89 16.58
CA VAL A 4 2.50 -7.39 15.28
C VAL A 4 1.42 -6.57 14.61
N THR A 5 1.87 -5.61 13.81
CA THR A 5 1.00 -4.74 13.01
C THR A 5 1.49 -4.72 11.57
N VAL A 6 0.60 -4.35 10.66
CA VAL A 6 0.89 -4.25 9.23
C VAL A 6 0.64 -2.84 8.73
N SER A 7 1.39 -2.45 7.71
CA SER A 7 1.13 -1.22 6.94
C SER A 7 0.90 -1.63 5.50
N MET A 8 -0.18 -1.15 4.90
CA MET A 8 -0.63 -1.62 3.58
C MET A 8 -0.96 -0.44 2.68
N GLY A 9 -0.71 -0.61 1.38
CA GLY A 9 -1.18 0.29 0.34
C GLY A 9 -2.20 -0.42 -0.54
N LEU A 10 -3.30 0.25 -0.86
CA LEU A 10 -4.33 -0.28 -1.75
C LEU A 10 -4.21 0.40 -3.11
N ALA A 11 -4.30 -0.38 -4.18
CA ALA A 11 -4.41 0.13 -5.55
C ALA A 11 -5.58 -0.56 -6.25
N ASN A 12 -6.22 0.18 -7.16
CA ASN A 12 -7.26 -0.37 -8.01
C ASN A 12 -6.66 -0.67 -9.38
N PHE A 13 -6.80 -1.91 -9.84
CA PHE A 13 -6.44 -2.28 -11.19
C PHE A 13 -7.49 -1.73 -12.15
N ARG A 14 -7.04 -1.05 -13.21
CA ARG A 14 -7.89 -0.57 -14.30
C ARG A 14 -7.36 -1.16 -15.60
N GLU A 15 -8.25 -1.43 -16.56
CA GLU A 15 -7.86 -2.07 -17.84
C GLU A 15 -6.78 -1.32 -18.62
N TYR A 16 -6.64 -0.01 -18.38
CA TYR A 16 -5.60 0.83 -18.98
C TYR A 16 -4.25 0.83 -18.24
N ASN A 17 -4.18 0.20 -17.06
CA ASN A 17 -2.97 0.12 -16.27
C ASN A 17 -2.36 -1.28 -16.41
N SER A 18 -1.04 -1.35 -16.52
CA SER A 18 -0.34 -2.60 -16.36
C SER A 18 -0.42 -3.12 -14.92
N ILE A 19 -0.21 -4.42 -14.77
CA ILE A 19 -0.08 -5.06 -13.45
C ILE A 19 1.08 -4.40 -12.67
N GLN A 20 2.19 -4.11 -13.36
CA GLN A 20 3.38 -3.48 -12.78
C GLN A 20 3.06 -2.09 -12.23
N GLU A 21 2.35 -1.24 -12.97
CA GLU A 21 1.97 0.09 -12.49
C GLU A 21 1.02 0.01 -11.29
N THR A 22 0.10 -0.95 -11.30
CA THR A 22 -0.83 -1.17 -10.19
C THR A 22 -0.10 -1.64 -8.93
N LEU A 23 0.86 -2.56 -9.07
CA LEU A 23 1.72 -3.00 -7.97
C LEU A 23 2.59 -1.86 -7.44
N MET A 24 3.19 -1.06 -8.33
CA MET A 24 4.01 0.08 -7.95
C MET A 24 3.19 1.15 -7.21
N SER A 25 1.93 1.37 -7.62
CA SER A 25 1.01 2.26 -6.89
C SER A 25 0.69 1.73 -5.49
N ALA A 26 0.44 0.42 -5.34
CA ALA A 26 0.19 -0.19 -4.04
C ALA A 26 1.43 -0.12 -3.13
N ASP A 27 2.63 -0.38 -3.67
CA ASP A 27 3.90 -0.31 -2.94
C ASP A 27 4.20 1.11 -2.46
N ASN A 28 4.05 2.11 -3.34
CA ASN A 28 4.23 3.52 -2.98
C ASN A 28 3.30 3.95 -1.83
N ARG A 29 2.04 3.52 -1.87
CA ARG A 29 1.07 3.78 -0.79
C ARG A 29 1.41 3.04 0.51
N MET A 30 1.92 1.82 0.42
CA MET A 30 2.44 1.09 1.58
C MET A 30 3.61 1.85 2.21
N TYR A 31 4.51 2.41 1.40
CA TYR A 31 5.61 3.24 1.88
C TYR A 31 5.10 4.51 2.59
N LYS A 32 4.09 5.20 2.03
CA LYS A 32 3.41 6.31 2.73
C LYS A 32 2.87 5.87 4.09
N ALA A 33 2.21 4.70 4.15
CA ALA A 33 1.68 4.15 5.41
C ALA A 33 2.79 3.95 6.46
N LYS A 34 3.96 3.44 6.04
CA LYS A 34 5.13 3.26 6.92
C LYS A 34 5.70 4.59 7.40
N GLN A 35 5.84 5.57 6.50
CA GLN A 35 6.38 6.90 6.83
C GLN A 35 5.44 7.69 7.75
N ALA A 36 4.13 7.53 7.59
CA ALA A 36 3.13 8.23 8.39
C ALA A 36 2.95 7.66 9.82
N GLY A 37 3.76 6.67 10.22
CA GLY A 37 3.73 6.10 11.59
C GLY A 37 3.34 4.62 11.65
N ARG A 38 3.30 3.90 10.52
CA ARG A 38 2.94 2.47 10.43
C ARG A 38 1.50 2.19 10.90
N ASN A 39 1.18 0.90 11.07
CA ASN A 39 -0.12 0.35 11.51
C ASN A 39 -1.34 1.02 10.86
N ARG A 40 -1.32 1.17 9.53
CA ARG A 40 -2.40 1.84 8.77
C ARG A 40 -2.44 1.40 7.32
N ILE A 41 -3.55 1.73 6.69
CA ILE A 41 -3.80 1.51 5.27
C ILE A 41 -3.84 2.86 4.56
N VAL A 42 -3.23 2.95 3.38
CA VAL A 42 -3.24 4.14 2.54
C VAL A 42 -3.79 3.79 1.16
N TRP A 43 -4.71 4.60 0.65
CA TRP A 43 -5.41 4.41 -0.64
C TRP A 43 -5.63 5.72 -1.40
N ASP A 44 -5.01 6.81 -0.92
CA ASP A 44 -5.10 8.16 -1.47
C ASP A 44 -4.55 8.29 -2.90
#